data_AF-A0A9N9CKG2-F1
#
_entry.id   AF-A0A9N9CKG2-F1
#
_cell.length_a   1.000
_cell.length_b   1.000
_cell.length_c   1.000
_cell.angle_alpha   90.00
_cell.angle_beta   90.00
_cell.angle_gamma   90.00
#
_symmetry.space_group_name_H-M   'P 1'
#
loop_
_entity.id
_entity.type
_entity.pdbx_description
1 polymer ?
#
loop_
_entity_poly.entity_id
_entity_poly.type
_entity_poly.pdbx_seq_one_letter_code
_entity_poly.pdbx_strand_id
1 'polypeptide(L)'
;MLKIISEYLHGLAAYWFEENDNTINRWNEDDNATASFLNILRQGPYEKVDFYAEKFKKLLKKVDSSSVLLDKYTVRLFFNGLRKNIVPFIAFSYPKNVDEAIEAAK
;
A
#
# COMPACT_ATOMS: atom_id res chain seq x y z
N MET A 1 21.39 -3.91 -8.29
CA MET A 1 20.10 -4.61 -8.05
C MET A 1 18.93 -3.60 -8.08
N LEU A 2 18.78 -2.83 -9.18
CA LEU A 2 17.82 -1.70 -9.28
C LEU A 2 16.73 -1.89 -10.36
N LYS A 3 16.84 -2.93 -11.19
CA LYS A 3 16.02 -3.08 -12.41
C LYS A 3 14.58 -3.50 -12.13
N ILE A 4 14.35 -4.30 -11.08
CA ILE A 4 13.02 -4.82 -10.73
C ILE A 4 12.10 -3.72 -10.15
N ILE A 5 12.68 -2.68 -9.54
CA ILE A 5 11.93 -1.57 -8.96
C ILE A 5 11.42 -0.64 -10.09
N SER A 6 12.22 -0.38 -11.11
CA SER A 6 11.82 0.50 -12.24
C SER A 6 10.61 -0.04 -13.02
N GLU A 7 10.49 -1.35 -13.22
CA GLU A 7 9.36 -1.95 -13.97
C GLU A 7 8.03 -1.84 -13.21
N TYR A 8 8.02 -2.05 -11.90
CA TYR A 8 6.83 -1.86 -11.06
C TYR A 8 6.49 -0.37 -10.82
N LEU A 9 7.53 0.46 -10.72
CA LEU A 9 7.38 1.90 -10.63
C LEU A 9 6.76 2.47 -11.90
N HIS A 10 7.01 1.91 -13.09
CA HIS A 10 6.49 2.51 -14.32
C HIS A 10 4.95 2.59 -14.34
N GLY A 11 4.26 1.52 -13.90
CA GLY A 11 2.80 1.51 -13.85
C GLY A 11 2.20 2.31 -12.70
N LEU A 12 2.83 2.25 -11.51
CA LEU A 12 2.35 2.96 -10.32
C LEU A 12 2.71 4.45 -10.34
N ALA A 13 3.86 4.82 -10.90
CA ALA A 13 4.25 6.20 -11.13
C ALA A 13 3.45 6.82 -12.27
N ALA A 14 3.10 6.06 -13.32
CA ALA A 14 2.17 6.54 -14.34
C ALA A 14 0.78 6.83 -13.75
N TYR A 15 0.23 5.91 -12.94
CA TYR A 15 -1.05 6.12 -12.26
C TYR A 15 -1.02 7.33 -11.30
N TRP A 16 0.08 7.48 -10.54
CA TRP A 16 0.26 8.62 -9.65
C TRP A 16 0.42 9.94 -10.42
N PHE A 17 1.15 9.93 -11.54
CA PHE A 17 1.35 11.08 -12.42
C PHE A 17 0.01 11.53 -13.02
N GLU A 18 -0.80 10.62 -13.56
CA GLU A 18 -2.13 10.94 -14.09
C GLU A 18 -3.07 11.57 -13.03
N GLU A 19 -3.03 11.10 -11.77
CA GLU A 19 -3.85 11.65 -10.69
C GLU A 19 -3.33 12.99 -10.14
N ASN A 20 -2.04 13.31 -10.29
CA ASN A 20 -1.39 14.43 -9.59
C ASN A 20 -0.65 15.41 -10.51
N ASP A 21 -0.71 15.26 -11.84
CA ASP A 21 0.00 16.06 -12.87
C ASP A 21 -0.04 17.57 -12.59
N ASN A 22 -1.20 18.07 -12.14
CA ASN A 22 -1.42 19.50 -11.88
C ASN A 22 -0.74 20.05 -10.60
N THR A 23 -0.09 19.20 -9.81
CA THR A 23 0.51 19.56 -8.50
C THR A 23 2.02 19.29 -8.42
N ILE A 24 2.62 18.72 -9.47
CA ILE A 24 4.02 18.31 -9.47
C ILE A 24 4.90 19.49 -9.90
N ASN A 25 5.35 20.30 -8.92
CA ASN A 25 6.30 21.39 -9.17
C ASN A 25 7.78 20.99 -8.91
N ARG A 26 8.05 19.80 -8.34
CA ARG A 26 9.42 19.26 -8.21
C ARG A 26 9.40 17.79 -7.77
N TRP A 27 10.20 16.96 -8.45
CA TRP A 27 10.54 15.62 -7.97
C TRP A 27 11.73 15.77 -7.01
N ASN A 28 11.48 15.72 -5.70
CA ASN A 28 12.56 15.58 -4.71
C ASN A 28 12.92 14.10 -4.60
N GLU A 29 14.13 13.74 -5.01
CA GLU A 29 14.63 12.35 -5.00
C GLU A 29 14.78 11.76 -3.59
N ASP A 30 14.79 12.59 -2.53
CA ASP A 30 15.08 12.16 -1.15
C ASP A 30 13.86 12.01 -0.22
N ASP A 31 12.67 12.47 -0.61
CA ASP A 31 11.51 12.45 0.30
C ASP A 31 10.65 11.20 0.08
N ASN A 32 10.98 10.12 0.80
CA ASN A 32 10.01 9.09 1.21
C ASN A 32 9.13 8.48 0.11
N ALA A 33 9.63 8.39 -1.13
CA ALA A 33 8.89 7.86 -2.26
C ALA A 33 8.25 6.50 -1.91
N THR A 34 8.96 5.65 -1.16
CA THR A 34 8.49 4.33 -0.73
C THR A 34 7.35 4.36 0.29
N ALA A 35 7.38 5.25 1.29
CA ALA A 35 6.26 5.40 2.23
C ALA A 35 5.02 6.05 1.55
N SER A 36 5.23 6.91 0.57
CA SER A 36 4.17 7.42 -0.31
C SER A 36 3.55 6.28 -1.14
N PHE A 37 4.35 5.32 -1.62
CA PHE A 37 3.87 4.20 -2.43
C PHE A 37 2.92 3.25 -1.68
N LEU A 38 3.06 3.08 -0.36
CA LEU A 38 2.08 2.30 0.42
C LEU A 38 0.70 2.97 0.46
N ASN A 39 0.64 4.31 0.40
CA ASN A 39 -0.62 5.05 0.41
C ASN A 39 -1.40 4.93 -0.91
N ILE A 40 -0.72 4.64 -2.02
CA ILE A 40 -1.35 4.54 -3.34
C ILE A 40 -1.77 3.11 -3.71
N LEU A 41 -1.26 2.08 -3.03
CA LEU A 41 -1.60 0.70 -3.36
C LEU A 41 -3.06 0.42 -2.97
N ARG A 42 -3.93 0.31 -3.97
CA ARG A 42 -5.35 -0.05 -3.82
C ARG A 42 -5.62 -1.47 -4.33
N GLN A 43 -6.60 -2.12 -3.71
CA GLN A 43 -7.20 -3.35 -4.19
C GLN A 43 -7.98 -3.04 -5.47
N GLY A 44 -7.70 -3.79 -6.54
CA GLY A 44 -8.43 -3.67 -7.80
C GLY A 44 -9.93 -4.00 -7.66
N PRO A 45 -10.79 -3.52 -8.57
CA PRO A 45 -12.25 -3.70 -8.46
C PRO A 45 -12.66 -5.17 -8.34
N TYR A 46 -12.00 -6.06 -9.08
CA TYR A 46 -12.25 -7.51 -9.09
C TYR A 46 -11.14 -8.32 -8.42
N GLU A 47 -10.17 -7.65 -7.80
CA GLU A 47 -9.05 -8.32 -7.16
C GLU A 47 -9.51 -9.00 -5.86
N LYS A 48 -9.11 -10.26 -5.65
CA LYS A 48 -9.33 -10.94 -4.37
C LYS A 48 -8.44 -10.32 -3.29
N VAL A 49 -8.91 -10.32 -2.06
CA VAL A 49 -8.18 -9.75 -0.92
C VAL A 49 -6.79 -10.38 -0.78
N ASP A 50 -6.65 -11.69 -0.98
CA ASP A 50 -5.37 -12.40 -0.92
C ASP A 50 -4.32 -11.83 -1.88
N PHE A 51 -4.70 -11.54 -3.13
CA PHE A 51 -3.77 -10.99 -4.13
C PHE A 51 -3.34 -9.57 -3.77
N TYR A 52 -4.27 -8.76 -3.28
CA TYR A 52 -3.95 -7.44 -2.77
C TYR A 52 -3.02 -7.50 -1.54
N ALA A 53 -3.33 -8.37 -0.57
CA ALA A 53 -2.55 -8.58 0.64
C ALA A 53 -1.11 -9.01 0.34
N GLU A 54 -0.92 -9.91 -0.62
CA GLU A 54 0.41 -10.32 -1.08
C GLU A 54 1.23 -9.15 -1.66
N LYS A 55 0.61 -8.30 -2.49
CA LYS A 55 1.27 -7.09 -3.00
C LYS A 55 1.62 -6.12 -1.87
N PHE A 56 0.70 -5.93 -0.93
CA PHE A 56 0.90 -5.04 0.21
C PHE A 56 2.05 -5.51 1.09
N LYS A 57 2.10 -6.80 1.48
CA LYS A 57 3.20 -7.36 2.29
C LYS A 57 4.55 -7.26 1.58
N LYS A 58 4.59 -7.52 0.28
CA LYS A 58 5.83 -7.38 -0.52
C LYS A 58 6.32 -5.93 -0.55
N LEU A 59 5.42 -4.97 -0.67
CA LEU A 59 5.78 -3.55 -0.65
C LEU A 59 6.17 -3.10 0.76
N LEU A 60 5.42 -3.48 1.78
CA LEU A 60 5.71 -3.16 3.18
C LEU A 60 7.10 -3.67 3.59
N LYS A 61 7.46 -4.91 3.24
CA LYS A 61 8.79 -5.46 3.50
C LYS A 61 9.92 -4.66 2.84
N LYS A 62 9.67 -4.04 1.70
CA LYS A 62 10.66 -3.20 1.00
C LYS A 62 10.78 -1.82 1.64
N VAL A 63 9.65 -1.24 2.02
CA VAL A 63 9.56 0.12 2.62
C VAL A 63 10.07 0.12 4.05
N ASP A 64 9.75 -0.93 4.80
CA ASP A 64 10.03 -1.09 6.21
C ASP A 64 10.77 -2.40 6.46
N SER A 65 11.94 -2.53 5.85
CA SER A 65 12.79 -3.73 5.94
C SER A 65 13.23 -4.05 7.38
N SER A 66 13.29 -3.03 8.24
CA SER A 66 13.71 -3.14 9.64
C SER A 66 12.54 -3.19 10.63
N SER A 67 11.29 -3.24 10.13
CA SER A 67 10.07 -3.29 10.96
C SER A 67 9.99 -2.17 12.02
N VAL A 68 10.29 -0.95 11.59
CA VAL A 68 10.29 0.27 12.42
C VAL A 68 8.90 0.92 12.45
N LEU A 69 8.06 0.68 11.45
CA LEU A 69 6.71 1.23 11.42
C LEU A 69 5.82 0.56 12.47
N LEU A 70 5.02 1.38 13.15
CA LEU A 70 4.05 0.88 14.13
C LEU A 70 2.95 0.05 13.46
N ASP A 71 2.56 -1.07 14.07
CA ASP A 71 1.50 -1.95 13.55
C ASP A 71 0.19 -1.21 13.28
N LYS A 72 -0.20 -0.30 14.18
CA LYS A 72 -1.42 0.51 14.00
C LYS A 72 -1.36 1.36 12.73
N TYR A 73 -0.18 1.85 12.36
CA TYR A 73 0.00 2.64 11.14
C TYR A 73 -0.09 1.74 9.90
N THR A 74 0.58 0.58 9.90
CA THR A 74 0.57 -0.35 8.76
C THR A 74 -0.81 -0.98 8.53
N VAL A 75 -1.57 -1.28 9.60
CA VAL A 75 -2.97 -1.70 9.52
C VAL A 75 -3.85 -0.62 8.87
N ARG A 76 -3.66 0.65 9.24
CA ARG A 76 -4.41 1.76 8.62
C ARG A 76 -4.10 1.90 7.13
N LEU A 77 -2.84 1.72 6.74
CA LEU A 77 -2.44 1.74 5.33
C LEU A 77 -3.09 0.60 4.54
N PHE A 78 -3.14 -0.60 5.12
CA PHE A 78 -3.83 -1.75 4.52
C PHE A 78 -5.33 -1.47 4.33
N PHE A 79 -6.02 -0.95 5.36
CA PHE A 79 -7.44 -0.59 5.27
C PHE A 79 -7.71 0.48 4.22
N ASN A 80 -6.84 1.48 4.11
CA ASN A 80 -6.97 2.51 3.09
C ASN A 80 -6.98 1.88 1.69
N GLY A 81 -6.14 0.88 1.43
CA GLY A 81 -6.09 0.25 0.12
C GLY A 81 -7.21 -0.74 -0.19
N LEU A 82 -7.91 -1.28 0.82
CA LEU A 82 -9.03 -2.20 0.60
C LEU A 82 -10.24 -1.52 -0.05
N ARG A 83 -11.10 -2.33 -0.69
CA ARG A 83 -12.40 -1.84 -1.17
C ARG A 83 -13.26 -1.36 0.01
N LYS A 84 -13.88 -0.18 -0.14
CA LYS A 84 -14.61 0.49 0.94
C LYS A 84 -15.76 -0.34 1.53
N ASN A 85 -16.34 -1.26 0.76
CA ASN A 85 -17.46 -2.09 1.21
C ASN A 85 -17.07 -3.20 2.21
N ILE A 86 -15.79 -3.58 2.29
CA ILE A 86 -15.31 -4.61 3.24
C ILE A 86 -14.71 -4.02 4.52
N VAL A 87 -14.23 -2.76 4.47
CA VAL A 87 -13.53 -2.09 5.58
C VAL A 87 -14.34 -2.07 6.90
N PRO A 88 -15.65 -1.77 6.93
CA PRO A 88 -16.41 -1.74 8.18
C PRO A 88 -16.41 -3.07 8.94
N PHE A 89 -16.46 -4.20 8.21
CA PHE A 89 -16.48 -5.54 8.79
C PHE A 89 -15.14 -5.90 9.43
N ILE A 90 -14.04 -5.50 8.78
CA ILE A 90 -12.69 -5.77 9.27
C ILE A 90 -12.37 -4.88 10.46
N ALA A 91 -12.78 -3.60 10.44
CA ALA A 91 -12.56 -2.67 11.55
C ALA A 91 -13.20 -3.18 12.86
N PHE A 92 -14.32 -3.91 12.76
CA PHE A 92 -14.98 -4.53 13.91
C PHE A 92 -14.13 -5.63 14.59
N SER A 93 -13.30 -6.34 13.82
CA SER A 93 -12.40 -7.38 14.35
C SER A 93 -11.22 -6.83 15.16
N TYR A 94 -11.00 -5.51 15.12
CA TYR A 94 -9.95 -4.80 15.86
C TYR A 94 -8.54 -5.41 15.71
N PRO A 95 -8.06 -5.60 14.47
CA PRO A 95 -6.80 -6.30 14.21
C PRO A 95 -5.61 -5.51 14.76
N LYS A 96 -4.68 -6.22 15.39
CA LYS A 96 -3.50 -5.63 16.06
C LYS A 96 -2.33 -5.40 15.11
N ASN A 97 -2.29 -6.14 14.01
CA ASN A 97 -1.22 -6.10 13.00
C ASN A 97 -1.79 -6.45 11.62
N VAL A 98 -0.95 -6.32 10.58
CA VAL A 98 -1.36 -6.53 9.18
C VAL A 98 -1.80 -7.96 8.91
N ASP A 99 -1.20 -8.97 9.55
CA ASP A 99 -1.57 -10.37 9.34
C ASP A 99 -2.98 -10.65 9.90
N GLU A 100 -3.29 -10.16 11.10
CA GLU A 100 -4.66 -10.23 11.66
C GLU A 100 -5.66 -9.48 10.77
N ALA A 101 -5.28 -8.33 10.21
CA ALA A 101 -6.13 -7.56 9.30
C ALA A 101 -6.40 -8.30 7.99
N ILE A 102 -5.45 -9.07 7.48
CA ILE A 102 -5.60 -9.91 6.29
C ILE A 102 -6.53 -11.08 6.57
N GLU A 103 -6.36 -11.78 7.70
CA GLU A 103 -7.24 -12.89 8.06
C GLU A 103 -8.69 -12.44 8.25
N ALA A 104 -8.91 -11.27 8.85
CA ALA A 104 -10.24 -10.71 9.01
C ALA A 104 -10.88 -10.21 7.69
N ALA A 105 -10.08 -10.02 6.63
CA ALA A 105 -10.53 -9.53 5.33
C ALA A 105 -10.85 -10.64 4.32
N LYS A 106 -10.46 -11.89 4.61
CA LYS A 106 -10.79 -13.07 3.82
C LYS A 106 -12.25 -13.49 4.03
#